data_AF-A0A662MD90-F1
#
_entry.id   AF-A0A662MD90-F1
#
_cell.length_a   1.000
_cell.length_b   1.000
_cell.length_c   1.000
_cell.angle_alpha   90.00
_cell.angle_beta   90.00
_cell.angle_gamma   90.00
#
_symmetry.space_group_name_H-M   'P 1'
#
loop_
_entity.id
_entity.type
_entity.pdbx_description
1 polymer ?
#
loop_
_entity_poly.entity_id
_entity_poly.type
_entity_poly.pdbx_seq_one_letter_code
_entity_poly.pdbx_strand_id
1 'polypeptide(L)'
;MKIKVVPTRLDEEALKALRSNIESTITDADAIEVLPDGIIISSDHEVVEKLSRMFGVSKILLEEKVIEGPKGLPIGLSGRALMMFSGGFDSPVASWMMWMSGFSLDFIHFNLTGPVQTYHMGLVLKTLYDRWGFSDSSKLYIVDFREVSRGIIELVDRKYKQIVLKRAMYKVSEDLAMRNGIELLATGESVGQVSSQTLHSLKIIEESLRRCKVLRPLAGLDKEEIISLSREKIGIYDLSKNVREYCALVAGRVVTRPRPQKTINEENKIKDLIEDAMSKVTEYKVKDFDPKGLLPYENLEIDFIPHGSVLVDARSNPRKDVPGSIRFEELDVETVRDKIVVVFCEDGIISREIALELREQGVMAYSLKGGVKGLKGGICPVI
;
A
#
# COMPACT_ATOMS: atom_id res chain seq x y z
N MET A 1 13.13 -27.93 16.85
CA MET A 1 13.50 -28.34 15.47
C MET A 1 13.47 -29.86 15.40
N LYS A 2 13.14 -30.46 14.24
CA LYS A 2 13.29 -31.92 14.07
C LYS A 2 14.72 -32.22 13.64
N ILE A 3 15.38 -33.13 14.34
CA ILE A 3 16.77 -33.51 14.11
C ILE A 3 16.78 -35.01 13.83
N LYS A 4 17.16 -35.41 12.63
CA LYS A 4 17.35 -36.82 12.28
C LYS A 4 18.82 -37.19 12.43
N VAL A 5 19.10 -38.09 13.37
CA VAL A 5 20.41 -38.66 13.66
C VAL A 5 20.55 -39.97 12.92
N VAL A 6 21.47 -40.03 11.97
CA VAL A 6 21.72 -41.21 11.13
C VAL A 6 22.89 -41.99 11.73
N PRO A 7 22.71 -43.27 12.09
CA PRO A 7 23.79 -44.07 12.66
C PRO A 7 24.84 -44.46 11.61
N THR A 8 26.04 -44.83 12.05
CA THR A 8 27.10 -45.41 11.19
C THR A 8 26.75 -46.80 10.66
N ARG A 9 25.84 -47.51 11.33
CA ARG A 9 25.34 -48.83 10.94
C ARG A 9 23.82 -48.86 11.07
N LEU A 10 23.14 -49.53 10.14
CA LEU A 10 21.67 -49.57 10.04
C LEU A 10 21.04 -50.83 10.64
N ASP A 11 21.81 -51.63 11.39
CA ASP A 11 21.27 -52.79 12.10
C ASP A 11 20.55 -52.40 13.41
N GLU A 12 19.68 -53.29 13.91
CA GLU A 12 18.87 -53.03 15.10
C GLU A 12 19.71 -52.76 16.36
N GLU A 13 20.87 -53.41 16.50
CA GLU A 13 21.76 -53.20 17.65
C GLU A 13 22.34 -51.78 17.63
N ALA A 14 22.79 -51.31 16.46
CA ALA A 14 23.30 -49.96 16.28
C ALA A 14 22.24 -48.89 16.57
N LEU A 15 20.98 -49.08 16.13
CA LEU A 15 19.88 -48.16 16.43
C LEU A 15 19.53 -48.15 17.93
N LYS A 16 19.51 -49.30 18.60
CA LYS A 16 19.28 -49.39 20.06
C LYS A 16 20.40 -48.71 20.85
N ALA A 17 21.65 -48.97 20.49
CA ALA A 17 22.81 -48.36 21.14
C ALA A 17 22.82 -46.84 20.95
N LEU A 18 22.57 -46.36 19.72
CA LEU A 18 22.51 -44.93 19.44
C LEU A 18 21.37 -44.25 20.20
N ARG A 19 20.18 -44.88 20.27
CA ARG A 19 19.06 -44.36 21.07
C ARG A 19 19.43 -44.18 22.54
N SER A 20 20.06 -45.19 23.14
CA SER A 20 20.48 -45.12 24.55
C SER A 20 21.53 -44.02 24.79
N ASN A 21 22.45 -43.81 23.85
CA ASN A 21 23.41 -42.71 23.90
C ASN A 21 22.73 -41.34 23.80
N ILE A 22 21.71 -41.20 22.94
CA ILE A 22 20.89 -39.99 22.79
C ILE A 22 20.14 -39.70 24.09
N GLU A 23 19.41 -40.68 24.63
CA GLU A 23 18.62 -40.55 25.87
C GLU A 23 19.49 -40.20 27.10
N SER A 24 20.73 -40.69 27.15
CA SER A 24 21.66 -40.39 28.25
C SER A 24 22.35 -39.02 28.12
N THR A 25 22.51 -38.51 26.91
CA THR A 25 23.20 -37.24 26.64
C THR A 25 22.24 -36.05 26.56
N ILE A 26 20.98 -36.30 26.19
CA ILE A 26 19.97 -35.28 25.92
C ILE A 26 18.79 -35.53 26.85
N THR A 27 18.77 -34.82 27.97
CA THR A 27 17.74 -34.92 29.00
C THR A 27 16.42 -34.27 28.61
N ASP A 28 16.45 -33.32 27.68
CA ASP A 28 15.32 -32.47 27.30
C ASP A 28 14.78 -32.77 25.89
N ALA A 29 14.90 -34.03 25.43
CA ALA A 29 14.32 -34.44 24.16
C ALA A 29 12.80 -34.69 24.33
N ASP A 30 11.98 -33.80 23.76
CA ASP A 30 10.50 -33.85 23.90
C ASP A 30 9.88 -35.12 23.29
N ALA A 31 10.51 -35.67 22.25
CA ALA A 31 10.09 -36.90 21.58
C ALA A 31 11.26 -37.55 20.83
N ILE A 32 11.43 -38.86 20.97
CA ILE A 32 12.40 -39.69 20.25
C ILE A 32 11.65 -40.75 19.46
N GLU A 33 11.77 -40.71 18.14
CA GLU A 33 11.18 -41.68 17.22
C GLU A 33 12.29 -42.46 16.52
N VAL A 34 12.23 -43.79 16.56
CA VAL A 34 13.20 -44.66 15.89
C VAL A 34 12.62 -45.12 14.56
N LEU A 35 13.32 -44.79 13.48
CA LEU A 35 13.03 -45.23 12.12
C LEU A 35 14.08 -46.24 11.65
N PRO A 36 13.78 -47.05 10.61
CA PRO A 36 14.74 -48.01 10.06
C PRO A 36 16.05 -47.38 9.55
N ASP A 37 16.02 -46.08 9.23
CA ASP A 37 17.14 -45.35 8.65
C ASP A 37 17.69 -44.22 9.56
N GLY A 38 17.27 -44.16 10.83
CA GLY A 38 17.78 -43.19 11.80
C GLY A 38 16.85 -42.91 12.97
N ILE A 39 17.24 -41.97 13.82
CA ILE A 39 16.48 -41.56 15.00
C ILE A 39 16.08 -40.10 14.84
N ILE A 40 14.79 -39.79 14.93
CA ILE A 40 14.29 -38.41 14.93
C ILE A 40 14.12 -37.96 16.37
N ILE A 41 14.70 -36.81 16.70
CA ILE A 41 14.48 -36.13 17.96
C ILE A 41 13.91 -34.72 17.71
N SER A 42 13.09 -34.24 18.62
CA SER A 42 12.69 -32.82 18.64
C SER A 42 13.46 -32.10 19.74
N SER A 43 14.32 -31.15 19.35
CA SER A 43 15.11 -30.34 20.30
C SER A 43 15.62 -29.03 19.67
N ASP A 44 16.36 -28.27 20.46
CA ASP A 44 16.98 -26.99 20.08
C ASP A 44 18.38 -27.16 19.45
N HIS A 45 18.91 -26.09 18.86
CA HIS A 45 20.15 -26.13 18.08
C HIS A 45 21.39 -26.48 18.93
N GLU A 46 21.36 -26.25 20.24
CA GLU A 46 22.47 -26.58 21.16
C GLU A 46 22.74 -28.10 21.22
N VAL A 47 21.73 -28.92 20.96
CA VAL A 47 21.86 -30.38 21.01
C VAL A 47 22.64 -30.94 19.81
N VAL A 48 22.69 -30.20 18.70
CA VAL A 48 23.39 -30.61 17.47
C VAL A 48 24.90 -30.80 17.72
N GLU A 49 25.52 -29.92 18.52
CA GLU A 49 26.94 -30.05 18.84
C GLU A 49 27.23 -31.32 19.65
N LYS A 50 26.39 -31.62 20.65
CA LYS A 50 26.51 -32.84 21.47
C LYS A 50 26.35 -34.11 20.62
N LEU A 51 25.34 -34.13 19.75
CA LEU A 51 25.11 -35.24 18.81
C LEU A 51 26.26 -35.41 17.82
N SER A 52 26.85 -34.31 17.34
CA SER A 52 27.92 -34.37 16.33
C SER A 52 29.20 -35.03 16.87
N ARG A 53 29.39 -35.02 18.19
CA ARG A 53 30.52 -35.65 18.89
C ARG A 53 30.19 -37.07 19.38
N MET A 54 28.95 -37.53 19.22
CA MET A 54 28.49 -38.79 19.75
C MET A 54 28.98 -39.97 18.90
N PHE A 55 29.50 -41.01 19.58
CA PHE A 55 29.97 -42.21 18.90
C PHE A 55 28.80 -42.97 18.26
N GLY A 56 29.00 -43.42 17.02
CA GLY A 56 27.97 -44.12 16.24
C GLY A 56 27.07 -43.21 15.42
N VAL A 57 27.25 -41.88 15.46
CA VAL A 57 26.58 -40.93 14.57
C VAL A 57 27.38 -40.76 13.28
N SER A 58 26.73 -40.97 12.13
CA SER A 58 27.29 -40.76 10.80
C SER A 58 26.96 -39.38 10.26
N LYS A 59 25.68 -38.99 10.35
CA LYS A 59 25.17 -37.71 9.85
C LYS A 59 24.06 -37.19 10.75
N ILE A 60 23.93 -35.87 10.78
CA ILE A 60 22.80 -35.19 11.41
C ILE A 60 22.10 -34.39 10.31
N LEU A 61 20.80 -34.62 10.15
CA LEU A 61 19.96 -33.88 9.22
C LEU A 61 19.02 -32.99 10.05
N LEU A 62 19.09 -31.69 9.82
CA LEU A 62 18.22 -30.71 10.44
C LEU A 62 17.01 -30.50 9.53
N GLU A 63 15.84 -30.83 10.04
CA GLU A 63 14.58 -30.51 9.40
C GLU A 63 14.07 -29.21 10.04
N GLU A 64 14.49 -28.11 9.45
CA GLU A 64 14.01 -26.78 9.80
C GLU A 64 12.58 -26.57 9.29
N LYS A 65 11.84 -25.70 9.99
CA LYS A 65 10.50 -25.31 9.55
C LYS A 65 10.62 -24.60 8.20
N VAL A 66 10.17 -25.25 7.13
CA VAL A 66 10.05 -24.63 5.81
C VAL A 66 8.92 -23.60 5.88
N ILE A 67 9.28 -22.32 5.81
CA ILE A 67 8.32 -21.23 5.67
C ILE A 67 8.09 -21.03 4.19
N GLU A 68 6.89 -21.31 3.70
CA GLU A 68 6.56 -21.00 2.31
C GLU A 68 6.66 -19.49 2.08
N GLY A 69 7.55 -19.10 1.17
CA GLY A 69 7.61 -17.75 0.64
C GLY A 69 6.44 -17.46 -0.30
N PRO A 70 6.33 -16.23 -0.80
CA PRO A 70 5.19 -15.80 -1.59
C PRO A 70 5.13 -16.38 -3.01
N LYS A 71 6.13 -17.19 -3.42
CA LYS A 71 6.30 -17.75 -4.78
C LYS A 71 6.56 -16.62 -5.80
N GLY A 72 6.25 -16.84 -7.08
CA GLY A 72 6.45 -15.85 -8.15
C GLY A 72 7.88 -15.78 -8.71
N LEU A 73 8.15 -14.70 -9.45
CA LEU A 73 9.44 -14.45 -10.13
C LEU A 73 10.21 -13.32 -9.43
N PRO A 74 11.55 -13.37 -9.41
CA PRO A 74 12.37 -12.23 -8.98
C PRO A 74 12.01 -10.94 -9.70
N ILE A 75 11.85 -9.86 -8.94
CA ILE A 75 11.55 -8.52 -9.45
C ILE A 75 12.64 -8.07 -10.43
N GLY A 76 12.21 -7.56 -11.58
CA GLY A 76 13.07 -7.06 -12.66
C GLY A 76 13.26 -8.04 -13.83
N LEU A 77 12.93 -9.33 -13.67
CA LEU A 77 13.07 -10.32 -14.75
C LEU A 77 12.11 -10.11 -15.91
N SER A 78 10.91 -9.60 -15.65
CA SER A 78 9.86 -9.42 -16.66
C SER A 78 9.85 -8.01 -17.28
N GLY A 79 10.87 -7.20 -16.99
CA GLY A 79 10.99 -5.82 -17.46
C GLY A 79 10.38 -4.81 -16.50
N ARG A 80 10.09 -3.61 -17.01
CA ARG A 80 9.64 -2.46 -16.21
C ARG A 80 8.32 -1.92 -16.73
N ALA A 81 7.43 -1.50 -15.81
CA ALA A 81 6.17 -0.85 -16.13
C ALA A 81 5.93 0.39 -15.24
N LEU A 82 5.17 1.36 -15.75
CA LEU A 82 4.68 2.51 -14.98
C LEU A 82 3.26 2.22 -14.49
N MET A 83 3.11 2.00 -13.19
CA MET A 83 1.85 1.71 -12.52
C MET A 83 1.08 2.99 -12.18
N MET A 84 -0.13 3.13 -12.72
CA MET A 84 -1.08 4.16 -12.29
C MET A 84 -1.64 3.80 -10.91
N PHE A 85 -1.23 4.55 -9.89
CA PHE A 85 -1.45 4.21 -8.49
C PHE A 85 -2.39 5.21 -7.79
N SER A 86 -3.55 4.72 -7.35
CA SER A 86 -4.56 5.53 -6.65
C SER A 86 -4.49 5.40 -5.13
N GLY A 87 -3.95 4.28 -4.62
CA GLY A 87 -3.96 3.91 -3.19
C GLY A 87 -5.23 3.18 -2.73
N GLY A 88 -6.32 3.23 -3.49
CA GLY A 88 -7.50 2.37 -3.25
C GLY A 88 -7.20 0.92 -3.62
N PHE A 89 -7.96 -0.05 -3.10
CA PHE A 89 -7.65 -1.49 -3.12
C PHE A 89 -7.04 -2.06 -4.41
N ASP A 90 -7.54 -1.63 -5.57
CA ASP A 90 -7.23 -2.25 -6.85
C ASP A 90 -5.77 -1.98 -7.27
N SER A 91 -5.28 -0.74 -7.20
CA SER A 91 -3.92 -0.42 -7.69
C SER A 91 -2.78 -1.06 -6.85
N PRO A 92 -2.85 -1.14 -5.51
CA PRO A 92 -1.92 -1.92 -4.70
C PRO A 92 -1.94 -3.41 -5.00
N VAL A 93 -3.13 -4.02 -5.15
CA VAL A 93 -3.25 -5.46 -5.47
C VAL A 93 -2.67 -5.74 -6.85
N ALA A 94 -2.95 -4.88 -7.83
CA ALA A 94 -2.35 -4.95 -9.16
C ALA A 94 -0.81 -4.83 -9.12
N SER A 95 -0.30 -3.92 -8.28
CA SER A 95 1.15 -3.73 -8.11
C SER A 95 1.81 -4.96 -7.52
N TRP A 96 1.20 -5.55 -6.49
CA TRP A 96 1.64 -6.79 -5.91
C TRP A 96 1.67 -7.92 -6.94
N MET A 97 0.60 -8.14 -7.71
CA MET A 97 0.57 -9.17 -8.76
C MET A 97 1.63 -8.97 -9.84
N MET A 98 1.93 -7.71 -10.19
CA MET A 98 3.01 -7.36 -11.12
C MET A 98 4.38 -7.73 -10.58
N TRP A 99 4.68 -7.41 -9.32
CA TRP A 99 5.92 -7.85 -8.67
C TRP A 99 6.01 -9.36 -8.57
N MET A 100 4.92 -10.05 -8.22
CA MET A 100 4.87 -11.53 -8.21
C MET A 100 5.13 -12.12 -9.60
N SER A 101 4.85 -11.37 -10.67
CA SER A 101 5.13 -11.73 -12.06
C SER A 101 6.51 -11.25 -12.52
N GLY A 102 7.36 -10.73 -11.63
CA GLY A 102 8.75 -10.35 -11.92
C GLY A 102 8.94 -8.98 -12.55
N PHE A 103 7.92 -8.11 -12.59
CA PHE A 103 8.09 -6.74 -13.13
C PHE A 103 8.71 -5.81 -12.09
N SER A 104 9.58 -4.91 -12.53
CA SER A 104 9.89 -3.68 -11.80
C SER A 104 8.82 -2.61 -12.07
N LEU A 105 8.47 -1.84 -11.05
CA LEU A 105 7.43 -0.82 -11.13
C LEU A 105 7.98 0.56 -10.76
N ASP A 106 7.73 1.52 -11.65
CA ASP A 106 7.61 2.93 -11.25
C ASP A 106 6.12 3.24 -11.04
N PHE A 107 5.81 4.28 -10.27
CA PHE A 107 4.45 4.64 -9.90
C PHE A 107 4.11 6.05 -10.34
N ILE A 108 2.90 6.27 -10.85
CA ILE A 108 2.36 7.60 -11.12
C ILE A 108 1.04 7.79 -10.37
N HIS A 109 0.96 8.87 -9.59
CA HIS A 109 -0.23 9.28 -8.86
C HIS A 109 -0.76 10.62 -9.37
N PHE A 110 -2.08 10.68 -9.56
CA PHE A 110 -2.78 11.89 -9.97
C PHE A 110 -3.50 12.50 -8.76
N ASN A 111 -3.01 13.66 -8.30
CA ASN A 111 -3.60 14.41 -7.21
C ASN A 111 -4.80 15.23 -7.73
N LEU A 112 -6.01 14.81 -7.37
CA LEU A 112 -7.27 15.41 -7.83
C LEU A 112 -7.90 16.35 -6.80
N THR A 113 -7.62 16.14 -5.51
CA THR A 113 -8.30 16.86 -4.42
C THR A 113 -7.36 17.58 -3.46
N GLY A 114 -6.04 17.38 -3.58
CA GLY A 114 -5.04 18.04 -2.76
C GLY A 114 -4.20 17.07 -1.91
N PRO A 115 -3.36 17.63 -1.02
CA PRO A 115 -2.31 16.88 -0.32
C PRO A 115 -2.83 15.71 0.52
N VAL A 116 -4.08 15.79 1.00
CA VAL A 116 -4.74 14.72 1.76
C VAL A 116 -4.84 13.42 0.98
N GLN A 117 -5.27 13.48 -0.28
CA GLN A 117 -5.37 12.31 -1.15
C GLN A 117 -3.98 11.71 -1.37
N THR A 118 -3.01 12.56 -1.67
CA THR A 118 -1.63 12.14 -1.92
C THR A 118 -0.99 11.56 -0.66
N TYR A 119 -1.29 12.08 0.52
CA TYR A 119 -0.84 11.54 1.81
C TYR A 119 -1.34 10.10 2.01
N HIS A 120 -2.64 9.86 1.90
CA HIS A 120 -3.20 8.51 2.10
C HIS A 120 -2.71 7.52 1.03
N MET A 121 -2.59 7.96 -0.23
CA MET A 121 -1.97 7.15 -1.27
C MET A 121 -0.51 6.82 -0.93
N GLY A 122 0.24 7.82 -0.45
CA GLY A 122 1.62 7.68 -0.06
C GLY A 122 1.83 6.67 1.06
N LEU A 123 0.97 6.67 2.08
CA LEU A 123 0.98 5.66 3.16
C LEU A 123 0.79 4.25 2.62
N VAL A 124 -0.19 4.06 1.72
CA VAL A 124 -0.45 2.75 1.10
C VAL A 124 0.75 2.32 0.27
N LEU A 125 1.27 3.19 -0.60
CA LEU A 125 2.41 2.88 -1.46
C LEU A 125 3.65 2.53 -0.66
N LYS A 126 3.99 3.34 0.35
CA LYS A 126 5.18 3.15 1.17
C LYS A 126 5.10 1.83 1.94
N THR A 127 3.95 1.56 2.58
CA THR A 127 3.72 0.30 3.31
C THR A 127 3.75 -0.91 2.38
N LEU A 128 3.16 -0.79 1.19
CA LEU A 128 3.17 -1.85 0.18
C LEU A 128 4.61 -2.13 -0.30
N TYR A 129 5.38 -1.09 -0.63
CA TYR A 129 6.76 -1.20 -1.09
C TYR A 129 7.68 -1.79 -0.02
N ASP A 130 7.59 -1.33 1.22
CA ASP A 130 8.42 -1.84 2.32
C ASP A 130 8.16 -3.33 2.62
N ARG A 131 6.95 -3.82 2.35
CA ARG A 131 6.58 -5.24 2.51
C ARG A 131 6.96 -6.12 1.31
N TRP A 132 6.79 -5.61 0.09
CA TRP A 132 6.79 -6.45 -1.12
C TRP A 132 7.74 -6.00 -2.22
N GLY A 133 8.11 -4.71 -2.25
CA GLY A 133 8.87 -4.08 -3.33
C GLY A 133 10.28 -3.67 -2.97
N PHE A 134 10.81 -4.02 -1.79
CA PHE A 134 12.08 -3.49 -1.26
C PHE A 134 13.30 -3.67 -2.18
N SER A 135 13.33 -4.71 -3.01
CA SER A 135 14.41 -4.94 -3.99
C SER A 135 14.27 -4.10 -5.27
N ASP A 136 13.14 -3.43 -5.47
CA ASP A 136 12.85 -2.62 -6.65
C ASP A 136 13.42 -1.21 -6.50
N SER A 137 13.90 -0.64 -7.60
CA SER A 137 14.42 0.75 -7.63
C SER A 137 13.33 1.74 -8.03
N SER A 138 12.13 1.55 -7.48
CA SER A 138 10.91 2.25 -7.87
C SER A 138 10.99 3.75 -7.66
N LYS A 139 10.53 4.49 -8.66
CA LYS A 139 10.23 5.92 -8.57
C LYS A 139 8.73 6.15 -8.37
N LEU A 140 8.39 7.25 -7.69
CA LEU A 140 7.03 7.78 -7.58
C LEU A 140 6.98 9.14 -8.25
N TYR A 141 6.04 9.29 -9.17
CA TYR A 141 5.71 10.55 -9.81
C TYR A 141 4.36 11.04 -9.31
N ILE A 142 4.31 12.25 -8.77
CA ILE A 142 3.06 12.90 -8.36
C ILE A 142 2.76 14.01 -9.35
N VAL A 143 1.56 13.97 -9.94
CA VAL A 143 1.08 14.98 -10.89
C VAL A 143 -0.12 15.69 -10.29
N ASP A 144 -0.04 17.02 -10.18
CA ASP A 144 -1.18 17.83 -9.76
C ASP A 144 -2.20 17.93 -10.90
N PHE A 145 -3.36 17.30 -10.71
CA PHE A 145 -4.45 17.23 -11.66
C PHE A 145 -5.67 18.05 -11.22
N ARG A 146 -5.55 18.89 -10.18
CA ARG A 146 -6.68 19.69 -9.68
C ARG A 146 -7.23 20.64 -10.74
N GLU A 147 -6.37 21.32 -11.49
CA GLU A 147 -6.78 22.23 -12.57
C GLU A 147 -7.38 21.46 -13.75
N VAL A 148 -6.80 20.32 -14.14
CA VAL A 148 -7.36 19.42 -15.16
C VAL A 148 -8.76 18.93 -14.75
N SER A 149 -8.92 18.53 -13.48
CA SER A 149 -10.20 18.10 -12.91
C SER A 149 -11.25 19.22 -12.95
N ARG A 150 -10.87 20.45 -12.57
CA ARG A 150 -11.73 21.62 -12.66
C ARG A 150 -12.16 21.91 -14.10
N GLY A 151 -11.20 21.92 -15.05
CA GLY A 151 -11.50 22.10 -16.47
C GLY A 151 -12.41 21.01 -17.04
N ILE A 152 -12.26 19.75 -16.62
CA ILE A 152 -13.19 18.67 -16.97
C ILE A 152 -14.60 18.94 -16.43
N ILE A 153 -14.71 19.43 -15.20
CA ILE A 153 -16.01 19.73 -14.60
C ILE A 153 -16.71 20.88 -15.34
N GLU A 154 -15.97 21.89 -15.78
CA GLU A 154 -16.51 23.12 -16.37
C GLU A 154 -16.74 23.01 -17.89
N LEU A 155 -15.81 22.39 -18.63
CA LEU A 155 -15.75 22.48 -20.09
C LEU A 155 -16.28 21.22 -20.80
N VAL A 156 -16.18 20.06 -20.14
CA VAL A 156 -16.49 18.76 -20.75
C VAL A 156 -17.95 18.36 -20.52
N ASP A 157 -18.58 17.82 -21.56
CA ASP A 157 -19.93 17.25 -21.48
C ASP A 157 -19.99 16.24 -20.32
N ARG A 158 -20.96 16.42 -19.41
CA ARG A 158 -21.17 15.60 -18.20
C ARG A 158 -21.03 14.10 -18.45
N LYS A 159 -21.50 13.61 -19.60
CA LYS A 159 -21.49 12.20 -19.99
C LYS A 159 -20.10 11.66 -20.36
N TYR A 160 -19.17 12.54 -20.74
CA TYR A 160 -17.83 12.22 -21.23
C TYR A 160 -16.72 12.54 -20.22
N LYS A 161 -17.01 13.25 -19.14
CA LYS A 161 -16.01 13.68 -18.16
C LYS A 161 -15.13 12.54 -17.61
N GLN A 162 -15.72 11.37 -17.28
CA GLN A 162 -14.97 10.20 -16.77
C GLN A 162 -13.96 9.65 -17.79
N ILE A 163 -14.41 9.48 -19.04
CA ILE A 163 -13.54 8.93 -20.09
C ILE A 163 -12.46 9.94 -20.50
N VAL A 164 -12.78 11.23 -20.51
CA VAL A 164 -11.80 12.29 -20.77
C VAL A 164 -10.75 12.34 -19.64
N LEU A 165 -11.15 12.25 -18.37
CA LEU A 165 -10.23 12.18 -17.24
C LEU A 165 -9.24 11.01 -17.38
N LYS A 166 -9.78 9.81 -17.67
CA LYS A 166 -8.96 8.60 -17.82
C LYS A 166 -7.99 8.70 -19.01
N ARG A 167 -8.46 9.20 -20.16
CA ARG A 167 -7.60 9.43 -21.31
C ARG A 167 -6.49 10.46 -21.03
N ALA A 168 -6.81 11.54 -20.31
CA ALA A 168 -5.81 12.52 -19.90
C ALA A 168 -4.73 11.89 -19.00
N MET A 169 -5.13 11.08 -18.01
CA MET A 169 -4.20 10.34 -17.16
C MET A 169 -3.34 9.36 -17.96
N TYR A 170 -3.92 8.64 -18.91
CA TYR A 170 -3.19 7.71 -19.79
C TYR A 170 -2.14 8.43 -20.65
N LYS A 171 -2.49 9.56 -21.26
CA LYS A 171 -1.54 10.37 -22.06
C LYS A 171 -0.37 10.89 -21.23
N VAL A 172 -0.66 11.45 -20.05
CA VAL A 172 0.40 11.92 -19.14
C VAL A 172 1.27 10.76 -18.66
N SER A 173 0.68 9.60 -18.39
CA SER A 173 1.42 8.40 -18.03
C SER A 173 2.31 7.91 -19.18
N GLU A 174 1.82 7.88 -20.42
CA GLU A 174 2.62 7.50 -21.59
C GLU A 174 3.78 8.47 -21.83
N ASP A 175 3.51 9.77 -21.82
CA ASP A 175 4.56 10.78 -22.03
C ASP A 175 5.67 10.65 -20.98
N LEU A 176 5.30 10.39 -19.71
CA LEU A 176 6.26 10.17 -18.63
C LEU A 176 6.99 8.83 -18.76
N ALA A 177 6.28 7.75 -19.10
CA ALA A 177 6.85 6.43 -19.31
C ALA A 177 7.89 6.45 -20.42
N MET A 178 7.56 7.06 -21.57
CA MET A 178 8.45 7.20 -22.71
C MET A 178 9.71 8.02 -22.38
N ARG A 179 9.60 9.10 -21.58
CA ARG A 179 10.77 9.87 -21.12
C ARG A 179 11.73 9.06 -20.25
N ASN A 180 11.23 8.01 -19.60
CA ASN A 180 11.99 7.14 -18.72
C ASN A 180 12.34 5.77 -19.36
N GLY A 181 12.10 5.60 -20.66
CA GLY A 181 12.38 4.35 -21.38
C GLY A 181 11.47 3.19 -20.96
N ILE A 182 10.26 3.47 -20.47
CA ILE A 182 9.28 2.48 -20.05
C ILE A 182 8.23 2.32 -21.16
N GLU A 183 8.06 1.10 -21.67
CA GLU A 183 7.14 0.79 -22.78
C GLU A 183 5.77 0.27 -22.32
N LEU A 184 5.63 -0.03 -21.02
CA LEU A 184 4.44 -0.64 -20.45
C LEU A 184 3.83 0.26 -19.37
N LEU A 185 2.52 0.48 -19.47
CA LEU A 185 1.71 1.01 -18.38
C LEU A 185 1.05 -0.15 -17.65
N ALA A 186 0.81 -0.02 -16.35
CA ALA A 186 0.04 -0.97 -15.57
C ALA A 186 -1.08 -0.23 -14.82
N THR A 187 -2.23 -0.88 -14.68
CA THR A 187 -3.39 -0.30 -13.97
C THR A 187 -4.10 -1.36 -13.14
N GLY A 188 -4.79 -0.93 -12.08
CA GLY A 188 -5.72 -1.78 -11.33
C GLY A 188 -7.12 -1.86 -11.95
N GLU A 189 -7.30 -1.60 -13.25
CA GLU A 189 -8.63 -1.67 -13.87
C GLU A 189 -9.09 -3.12 -14.02
N SER A 190 -10.33 -3.41 -13.60
CA SER A 190 -11.00 -4.70 -13.72
C SER A 190 -12.23 -4.60 -14.63
N VAL A 191 -12.38 -5.57 -15.54
CA VAL A 191 -13.41 -5.50 -16.59
C VAL A 191 -14.79 -5.72 -15.97
N GLY A 192 -15.71 -4.78 -16.20
CA GLY A 192 -17.12 -4.95 -15.84
C GLY A 192 -17.48 -4.68 -14.37
N GLN A 193 -16.53 -4.37 -13.49
CA GLN A 193 -16.81 -4.05 -12.08
C GLN A 193 -17.48 -2.68 -11.87
N VAL A 194 -17.14 -1.68 -12.69
CA VAL A 194 -17.75 -0.34 -12.64
C VAL A 194 -18.24 0.08 -14.02
N SER A 195 -19.26 0.94 -14.07
CA SER A 195 -19.89 1.39 -15.31
C SER A 195 -18.95 2.11 -16.28
N SER A 196 -17.81 2.63 -15.79
CA SER A 196 -16.76 3.26 -16.60
C SER A 196 -15.78 2.25 -17.22
N GLN A 197 -15.78 0.99 -16.79
CA GLN A 197 -14.84 -0.06 -17.20
C GLN A 197 -15.52 -1.13 -18.08
N THR A 198 -16.37 -0.70 -19.02
CA THR A 198 -16.83 -1.57 -20.11
C THR A 198 -15.68 -1.79 -21.10
N LEU A 199 -15.69 -2.91 -21.83
CA LEU A 199 -14.69 -3.17 -22.88
C LEU A 199 -14.62 -2.04 -23.92
N HIS A 200 -15.75 -1.41 -24.25
CA HIS A 200 -15.79 -0.30 -25.19
C HIS A 200 -15.16 0.97 -24.61
N SER A 201 -15.38 1.26 -23.33
CA SER A 201 -14.72 2.38 -22.65
C SER A 201 -13.22 2.15 -22.53
N LEU A 202 -12.78 0.96 -22.11
CA LEU A 202 -11.36 0.61 -22.01
C LEU A 202 -10.66 0.71 -23.37
N LYS A 203 -11.30 0.23 -24.44
CA LYS A 203 -10.79 0.39 -25.81
C LYS A 203 -10.56 1.85 -26.17
N ILE A 204 -11.56 2.72 -25.94
CA ILE A 204 -11.44 4.15 -26.28
C ILE A 204 -10.43 4.87 -25.39
N ILE A 205 -10.27 4.45 -24.14
CA ILE A 205 -9.23 4.98 -23.25
C ILE A 205 -7.85 4.59 -23.81
N GLU A 206 -7.65 3.32 -24.15
CA GLU A 206 -6.38 2.80 -24.65
C GLU A 206 -6.02 3.34 -26.04
N GLU A 207 -7.00 3.66 -26.90
CA GLU A 207 -6.81 4.39 -28.16
C GLU A 207 -6.21 5.80 -27.99
N SER A 208 -6.11 6.33 -26.76
CA SER A 208 -5.39 7.58 -26.49
C SER A 208 -3.86 7.42 -26.50
N LEU A 209 -3.38 6.18 -26.33
CA LEU A 209 -1.96 5.82 -26.30
C LEU A 209 -1.41 5.64 -27.72
N ARG A 210 -0.15 5.99 -27.91
CA ARG A 210 0.56 5.92 -29.20
C ARG A 210 1.55 4.76 -29.27
N ARG A 211 2.19 4.43 -28.15
CA ARG A 211 3.35 3.53 -28.07
C ARG A 211 3.21 2.51 -26.95
N CYS A 212 2.79 2.94 -25.77
CA CYS A 212 2.74 2.06 -24.61
C CYS A 212 1.63 1.02 -24.72
N LYS A 213 1.85 -0.15 -24.11
CA LYS A 213 0.81 -1.17 -23.88
C LYS A 213 0.36 -1.15 -22.44
N VAL A 214 -0.89 -1.55 -22.19
CA VAL A 214 -1.49 -1.50 -20.85
C VAL A 214 -1.69 -2.89 -20.28
N LEU A 215 -1.04 -3.15 -19.15
CA LEU A 215 -1.22 -4.35 -18.35
C LEU A 215 -2.35 -4.13 -17.33
N ARG A 216 -3.24 -5.12 -17.22
CA ARG A 216 -4.41 -5.11 -16.33
C ARG A 216 -4.46 -6.41 -15.52
N PRO A 217 -3.64 -6.54 -14.45
CA PRO A 217 -3.55 -7.77 -13.66
C PRO A 217 -4.89 -8.21 -13.07
N LEU A 218 -5.80 -7.27 -12.83
CA LEU A 218 -7.09 -7.50 -12.18
C LEU A 218 -8.25 -7.72 -13.16
N ALA A 219 -7.99 -7.79 -14.47
CA ALA A 219 -9.03 -7.81 -15.50
C ALA A 219 -10.10 -8.91 -15.31
N GLY A 220 -9.73 -10.03 -14.69
CA GLY A 220 -10.62 -11.17 -14.43
C GLY A 220 -10.98 -11.41 -12.97
N LEU A 221 -10.56 -10.55 -12.03
CA LEU A 221 -10.88 -10.70 -10.61
C LEU A 221 -12.14 -9.90 -10.25
N ASP A 222 -12.92 -10.40 -9.31
CA ASP A 222 -14.02 -9.66 -8.68
C ASP A 222 -13.55 -8.79 -7.50
N LYS A 223 -14.45 -7.97 -6.94
CA LYS A 223 -14.09 -7.00 -5.90
C LYS A 223 -13.78 -7.67 -4.56
N GLU A 224 -14.47 -8.76 -4.24
CA GLU A 224 -14.26 -9.49 -2.99
C GLU A 224 -12.92 -10.24 -3.04
N GLU A 225 -12.55 -10.80 -4.19
CA GLU A 225 -11.22 -11.38 -4.41
C GLU A 225 -10.11 -10.34 -4.19
N ILE A 226 -10.25 -9.14 -4.77
CA ILE A 226 -9.29 -8.04 -4.59
C ILE A 226 -9.19 -7.63 -3.11
N ILE A 227 -10.34 -7.51 -2.42
CA ILE A 227 -10.39 -7.15 -1.00
C ILE A 227 -9.76 -8.24 -0.12
N SER A 228 -10.06 -9.51 -0.41
CA SER A 228 -9.49 -10.67 0.29
C SER A 228 -7.96 -10.69 0.13
N LEU A 229 -7.45 -10.54 -1.10
CA LEU A 229 -6.00 -10.43 -1.35
C LEU A 229 -5.37 -9.26 -0.55
N SER A 230 -6.01 -8.10 -0.58
CA SER A 230 -5.56 -6.92 0.16
C SER A 230 -5.47 -7.14 1.68
N ARG A 231 -6.36 -7.95 2.25
CA ARG A 231 -6.44 -8.23 3.70
C ARG A 231 -5.55 -9.39 4.10
N GLU A 232 -5.69 -10.53 3.42
CA GLU A 232 -5.15 -11.82 3.85
C GLU A 232 -3.73 -12.07 3.35
N LYS A 233 -3.40 -11.58 2.14
CA LYS A 233 -2.08 -11.82 1.53
C LYS A 233 -1.18 -10.61 1.67
N ILE A 234 -1.67 -9.44 1.28
CA ILE A 234 -0.82 -8.24 1.12
C ILE A 234 -0.69 -7.46 2.44
N GLY A 235 -1.78 -7.40 3.22
CA GLY A 235 -1.82 -6.76 4.54
C GLY A 235 -1.85 -5.22 4.48
N ILE A 236 -2.62 -4.66 3.55
CA ILE A 236 -2.78 -3.20 3.34
C ILE A 236 -4.23 -2.73 3.45
N TYR A 237 -5.15 -3.65 3.79
CA TYR A 237 -6.60 -3.40 3.75
C TYR A 237 -7.01 -2.14 4.51
N ASP A 238 -6.53 -1.98 5.75
CA ASP A 238 -6.93 -0.85 6.60
C ASP A 238 -6.46 0.51 6.06
N LEU A 239 -5.29 0.54 5.41
CA LEU A 239 -4.78 1.75 4.76
C LEU A 239 -5.60 2.07 3.50
N SER A 240 -5.81 1.09 2.64
CA SER A 240 -6.56 1.28 1.37
C SER A 240 -8.02 1.63 1.59
N LYS A 241 -8.65 1.14 2.67
CA LYS A 241 -10.01 1.51 3.08
C LYS A 241 -10.17 3.02 3.32
N ASN A 242 -9.10 3.68 3.77
CA ASN A 242 -9.10 5.12 4.06
C ASN A 242 -8.84 5.99 2.82
N VAL A 243 -8.46 5.38 1.70
CA VAL A 243 -8.33 6.08 0.43
C VAL A 243 -9.71 6.19 -0.23
N ARG A 244 -10.28 7.39 -0.25
CA ARG A 244 -11.54 7.62 -0.96
C ARG A 244 -11.34 7.49 -2.47
N GLU A 245 -12.25 6.79 -3.14
CA GLU A 245 -12.27 6.71 -4.60
C GLU A 245 -12.82 8.02 -5.21
N TYR A 246 -11.93 8.94 -5.56
CA TYR A 246 -12.29 10.28 -6.06
C TYR A 246 -12.74 10.30 -7.53
N CYS A 247 -12.87 9.15 -8.20
CA CYS A 247 -13.63 9.07 -9.45
C CYS A 247 -15.08 9.59 -9.26
N ALA A 248 -15.60 9.66 -8.03
CA ALA A 248 -16.88 10.29 -7.71
C ALA A 248 -16.92 11.83 -7.91
N LEU A 249 -15.79 12.53 -8.05
CA LEU A 249 -15.78 13.97 -8.42
C LEU A 249 -16.49 14.23 -9.75
N VAL A 250 -16.59 13.19 -10.56
CA VAL A 250 -17.23 13.18 -11.87
C VAL A 250 -18.45 12.25 -11.85
N ALA A 251 -19.20 12.27 -10.75
CA ALA A 251 -20.40 11.46 -10.57
C ALA A 251 -21.54 11.85 -11.54
N GLY A 252 -22.19 10.85 -12.12
CA GLY A 252 -23.31 11.03 -13.04
C GLY A 252 -23.49 9.86 -13.99
N ARG A 253 -24.49 9.95 -14.89
CA ARG A 253 -24.67 8.96 -15.96
C ARG A 253 -23.45 8.97 -16.88
N VAL A 254 -22.64 7.91 -16.80
CA VAL A 254 -21.49 7.69 -17.67
C VAL A 254 -21.96 7.08 -18.99
N VAL A 255 -21.31 7.46 -20.08
CA VAL A 255 -21.54 6.80 -21.37
C VAL A 255 -20.81 5.46 -21.37
N THR A 256 -21.56 4.37 -21.51
CA THR A 256 -21.02 3.00 -21.55
C THR A 256 -20.49 2.61 -22.94
N ARG A 257 -20.87 3.37 -23.98
CA ARG A 257 -20.41 3.22 -25.37
C ARG A 257 -20.02 4.57 -26.00
N PRO A 258 -18.89 5.17 -25.60
CA PRO A 258 -18.47 6.47 -26.10
C PRO A 258 -18.27 6.50 -27.62
N ARG A 259 -18.53 7.65 -28.25
CA ARG A 259 -18.20 7.87 -29.67
C ARG A 259 -16.76 8.40 -29.75
N PRO A 260 -15.84 7.77 -30.51
CA PRO A 260 -14.44 8.17 -30.56
C PRO A 260 -14.23 9.66 -30.89
N GLN A 261 -14.83 10.14 -32.00
CA GLN A 261 -14.67 11.54 -32.43
C GLN A 261 -15.17 12.54 -31.40
N LYS A 262 -16.32 12.28 -30.76
CA LYS A 262 -16.84 13.16 -29.71
C LYS A 262 -15.89 13.15 -28.50
N THR A 263 -15.35 11.99 -28.13
CA THR A 263 -14.39 11.88 -27.02
C THR A 263 -13.15 12.72 -27.26
N ILE A 264 -12.59 12.69 -28.47
CA ILE A 264 -11.43 13.52 -28.87
C ILE A 264 -11.78 15.01 -28.81
N ASN A 265 -12.95 15.40 -29.33
CA ASN A 265 -13.38 16.80 -29.30
C ASN A 265 -13.57 17.32 -27.87
N GLU A 266 -14.13 16.50 -26.97
CA GLU A 266 -14.27 16.85 -25.55
C GLU A 266 -12.92 16.93 -24.84
N GLU A 267 -11.99 16.01 -25.11
CA GLU A 267 -10.63 16.02 -24.59
C GLU A 267 -9.83 17.24 -25.04
N ASN A 268 -10.00 17.69 -26.29
CA ASN A 268 -9.30 18.88 -26.81
C ASN A 268 -9.65 20.16 -26.05
N LYS A 269 -10.78 20.23 -25.34
CA LYS A 269 -11.18 21.40 -24.54
C LYS A 269 -10.29 21.65 -23.33
N ILE A 270 -9.56 20.62 -22.87
CA ILE A 270 -8.69 20.68 -21.69
C ILE A 270 -7.22 20.45 -22.05
N LYS A 271 -6.87 20.46 -23.34
CA LYS A 271 -5.54 20.08 -23.82
C LYS A 271 -4.43 20.89 -23.13
N ASP A 272 -4.59 22.20 -23.05
CA ASP A 272 -3.59 23.09 -22.46
C ASP A 272 -3.39 22.81 -20.96
N LEU A 273 -4.46 22.42 -20.24
CA LEU A 273 -4.40 22.04 -18.83
C LEU A 273 -3.60 20.73 -18.63
N ILE A 274 -3.72 19.78 -19.57
CA ILE A 274 -2.95 18.53 -19.54
C ILE A 274 -1.46 18.82 -19.76
N GLU A 275 -1.13 19.69 -20.72
CA GLU A 275 0.25 20.10 -21.00
C GLU A 275 0.88 20.83 -19.80
N ASP A 276 0.13 21.73 -19.15
CA ASP A 276 0.56 22.40 -17.92
C ASP A 276 0.79 21.40 -16.77
N ALA A 277 -0.13 20.45 -16.54
CA ALA A 277 0.03 19.43 -15.50
C ALA A 277 1.27 18.56 -15.73
N MET A 278 1.57 18.20 -16.98
CA MET A 278 2.77 17.44 -17.35
C MET A 278 4.08 18.20 -17.07
N SER A 279 4.05 19.54 -17.05
CA SER A 279 5.21 20.35 -16.72
C SER A 279 5.53 20.39 -15.22
N LYS A 280 4.57 20.01 -14.36
CA LYS A 280 4.63 20.12 -12.89
C LYS A 280 4.74 18.77 -12.19
N VAL A 281 5.25 17.74 -12.87
CA VAL A 281 5.46 16.41 -12.28
C VAL A 281 6.57 16.48 -11.23
N THR A 282 6.29 16.00 -10.02
CA THR A 282 7.29 15.85 -8.96
C THR A 282 7.72 14.39 -8.86
N GLU A 283 9.04 14.14 -8.82
CA GLU A 283 9.63 12.80 -8.74
C GLU A 283 10.18 12.53 -7.33
N TYR A 284 9.96 11.33 -6.83
CA TYR A 284 10.50 10.80 -5.58
C TYR A 284 11.05 9.39 -5.79
N LYS A 285 12.04 8.99 -4.99
CA LYS A 285 12.38 7.57 -4.84
C LYS A 285 11.45 6.96 -3.80
N VAL A 286 10.77 5.86 -4.13
CA VAL A 286 9.78 5.25 -3.21
C VAL A 286 10.44 4.83 -1.90
N LYS A 287 11.68 4.34 -1.96
CA LYS A 287 12.46 3.96 -0.78
C LYS A 287 12.60 5.11 0.24
N ASP A 288 12.88 6.32 -0.25
CA ASP A 288 13.18 7.51 0.56
C ASP A 288 11.95 8.40 0.77
N PHE A 289 10.80 8.01 0.24
CA PHE A 289 9.58 8.80 0.28
C PHE A 289 8.92 8.74 1.66
N ASP A 290 8.75 9.89 2.29
CA ASP A 290 7.99 10.07 3.54
C ASP A 290 6.65 10.76 3.26
N PRO A 291 5.51 10.05 3.40
CA PRO A 291 4.19 10.63 3.24
C PRO A 291 3.94 11.83 4.17
N LYS A 292 4.53 11.88 5.38
CA LYS A 292 4.32 12.99 6.33
C LYS A 292 4.77 14.34 5.76
N GLY A 293 5.82 14.34 4.94
CA GLY A 293 6.32 15.55 4.27
C GLY A 293 5.32 16.18 3.29
N LEU A 294 4.26 15.47 2.91
CA LEU A 294 3.17 16.02 2.08
C LEU A 294 2.18 16.88 2.86
N LEU A 295 2.16 16.78 4.18
CA LEU A 295 1.24 17.54 5.00
C LEU A 295 1.78 18.96 5.20
N PRO A 296 1.01 20.01 4.81
CA PRO A 296 1.50 21.38 4.86
C PRO A 296 1.66 21.87 6.30
N TYR A 297 2.90 22.16 6.71
CA TYR A 297 3.19 22.74 8.03
C TYR A 297 2.59 24.14 8.20
N GLU A 298 2.35 24.90 7.13
CA GLU A 298 1.73 26.23 7.23
C GLU A 298 0.22 26.16 7.54
N ASN A 299 -0.45 25.06 7.17
CA ASN A 299 -1.88 24.93 7.38
C ASN A 299 -2.14 24.42 8.80
N LEU A 300 -2.58 25.31 9.69
CA LEU A 300 -2.89 24.96 11.08
C LEU A 300 -4.15 24.11 11.20
N GLU A 301 -5.08 24.19 10.25
CA GLU A 301 -6.35 23.47 10.28
C GLU A 301 -6.43 22.39 9.20
N ILE A 302 -6.97 21.23 9.57
CA ILE A 302 -7.31 20.13 8.66
C ILE A 302 -8.76 19.70 8.86
N ASP A 303 -9.41 19.24 7.80
CA ASP A 303 -10.81 18.76 7.79
C ASP A 303 -10.92 17.23 7.68
N PHE A 304 -9.82 16.53 8.01
CA PHE A 304 -9.73 15.07 8.05
C PHE A 304 -8.74 14.68 9.16
N ILE A 305 -8.77 13.40 9.57
CA ILE A 305 -7.80 12.86 10.53
C ILE A 305 -6.80 11.99 9.74
N PRO A 306 -5.50 12.35 9.68
CA PRO A 306 -4.47 11.51 9.09
C PRO A 306 -4.40 10.17 9.83
N HIS A 307 -4.22 9.07 9.10
CA HIS A 307 -4.12 7.74 9.71
C HIS A 307 -2.93 7.66 10.67
N GLY A 308 -3.12 7.02 11.83
CA GLY A 308 -2.10 6.89 12.88
C GLY A 308 -1.85 8.17 13.69
N SER A 309 -2.71 9.19 13.55
CA SER A 309 -2.59 10.42 14.35
C SER A 309 -2.96 10.20 15.82
N VAL A 310 -2.32 10.94 16.70
CA VAL A 310 -2.75 11.07 18.10
C VAL A 310 -3.83 12.12 18.18
N LEU A 311 -5.02 11.72 18.62
CA LEU A 311 -6.15 12.61 18.80
C LEU A 311 -6.11 13.25 20.19
N VAL A 312 -6.12 14.58 20.26
CA VAL A 312 -6.05 15.34 21.51
C VAL A 312 -7.36 16.09 21.72
N ASP A 313 -8.07 15.73 22.79
CA ASP A 313 -9.30 16.40 23.23
C ASP A 313 -8.95 17.64 24.06
N ALA A 314 -9.22 18.82 23.50
CA ALA A 314 -9.03 20.12 24.11
C ALA A 314 -10.35 20.77 24.58
N ARG A 315 -11.43 19.98 24.76
CA ARG A 315 -12.68 20.49 25.32
C ARG A 315 -12.55 20.74 26.82
N SER A 316 -13.17 21.81 27.30
CA SER A 316 -13.22 22.12 28.74
C SER A 316 -13.96 21.07 29.57
N ASN A 317 -14.88 20.33 28.95
CA ASN A 317 -15.53 19.15 29.53
C ASN A 317 -15.37 17.96 28.58
N PRO A 318 -14.25 17.22 28.66
CA PRO A 318 -13.97 16.09 27.80
C PRO A 318 -15.05 15.02 27.92
N ARG A 319 -15.45 14.43 26.78
CA ARG A 319 -16.41 13.32 26.73
C ARG A 319 -15.74 12.12 26.07
N LYS A 320 -16.11 10.91 26.48
CA LYS A 320 -15.63 9.66 25.83
C LYS A 320 -16.39 9.34 24.52
N ASP A 321 -16.75 10.37 23.76
CA ASP A 321 -17.47 10.25 22.48
C ASP A 321 -16.54 10.17 21.27
N VAL A 322 -15.25 10.45 21.44
CA VAL A 322 -14.19 10.24 20.44
C VAL A 322 -13.24 9.17 21.00
N PRO A 323 -13.43 7.88 20.65
CA PRO A 323 -12.60 6.83 21.22
C PRO A 323 -11.14 6.98 20.77
N GLY A 324 -10.19 6.52 21.60
CA GLY A 324 -8.75 6.65 21.33
C GLY A 324 -8.15 8.06 21.51
N SER A 325 -8.96 9.08 21.82
CA SER A 325 -8.44 10.41 22.15
C SER A 325 -7.84 10.48 23.55
N ILE A 326 -6.75 11.24 23.68
CA ILE A 326 -6.13 11.59 24.95
C ILE A 326 -6.55 13.01 25.34
N ARG A 327 -6.66 13.28 26.64
CA ARG A 327 -6.95 14.64 27.11
C ARG A 327 -5.71 15.51 26.91
N PHE A 328 -5.91 16.79 26.58
CA PHE A 328 -4.78 17.72 26.44
C PHE A 328 -3.93 17.80 27.71
N GLU A 329 -4.53 17.70 28.89
CA GLU A 329 -3.80 17.71 30.17
C GLU A 329 -2.95 16.45 30.41
N GLU A 330 -3.23 15.37 29.68
CA GLU A 330 -2.49 14.10 29.73
C GLU A 330 -1.43 13.99 28.62
N LEU A 331 -1.33 15.02 27.76
CA LEU A 331 -0.42 15.01 26.63
C LEU A 331 1.02 15.23 27.08
N ASP A 332 1.85 14.20 26.93
CA ASP A 332 3.30 14.35 27.00
C ASP A 332 3.86 14.59 25.61
N VAL A 333 4.40 15.81 25.41
CA VAL A 333 4.96 16.30 24.14
C VAL A 333 6.07 15.40 23.61
N GLU A 334 6.91 14.86 24.50
CA GLU A 334 8.02 13.98 24.10
C GLU A 334 7.51 12.67 23.50
N THR A 335 6.35 12.17 23.94
CA THR A 335 5.77 10.91 23.44
C THR A 335 5.09 11.04 22.07
N VAL A 336 4.89 12.27 21.58
CA VAL A 336 4.17 12.58 20.35
C VAL A 336 5.01 13.34 19.31
N ARG A 337 6.28 13.65 19.60
CA ARG A 337 7.14 14.46 18.73
C ARG A 337 7.26 13.90 17.30
N ASP A 338 7.33 12.58 17.15
CA ASP A 338 7.42 11.90 15.84
C ASP A 338 6.06 11.54 15.22
N LYS A 339 4.96 11.92 15.88
CA LYS A 339 3.60 11.58 15.48
C LYS A 339 2.90 12.80 14.90
N ILE A 340 1.87 12.55 14.10
CA ILE A 340 0.93 13.58 13.71
C ILE A 340 -0.06 13.75 14.85
N VAL A 341 -0.22 14.98 15.34
CA VAL A 341 -1.19 15.29 16.40
C VAL A 341 -2.36 16.04 15.81
N VAL A 342 -3.58 15.60 16.10
CA VAL A 342 -4.80 16.33 15.71
C VAL A 342 -5.56 16.71 16.95
N VAL A 343 -5.60 18.02 17.20
CA VAL A 343 -6.28 18.62 18.33
C VAL A 343 -7.70 18.98 17.92
N PHE A 344 -8.69 18.68 18.76
CA PHE A 344 -10.07 19.08 18.54
C PHE A 344 -10.69 19.68 19.80
N CYS A 345 -11.56 20.66 19.64
CA CYS A 345 -12.44 21.16 20.70
C CYS A 345 -13.89 21.20 20.18
N GLU A 346 -14.81 21.89 20.87
CA GLU A 346 -16.23 21.97 20.45
C GLU A 346 -16.40 22.55 19.04
N ASP A 347 -15.79 23.72 18.78
CA ASP A 347 -16.01 24.51 17.55
C ASP A 347 -14.73 24.74 16.71
N GLY A 348 -13.57 24.27 17.19
CA GLY A 348 -12.28 24.42 16.50
C GLY A 348 -11.46 25.65 16.90
N ILE A 349 -11.96 26.52 17.78
CA ILE A 349 -11.25 27.75 18.20
C ILE A 349 -10.05 27.41 19.10
N ILE A 350 -10.32 26.78 20.26
CA ILE A 350 -9.28 26.42 21.25
C ILE A 350 -8.23 25.46 20.64
N SER A 351 -8.66 24.52 19.80
CA SER A 351 -7.75 23.55 19.20
C SER A 351 -6.75 24.19 18.23
N ARG A 352 -7.03 25.37 17.66
CA ARG A 352 -6.06 26.11 16.84
C ARG A 352 -4.90 26.60 17.70
N GLU A 353 -5.20 27.22 18.83
CA GLU A 353 -4.17 27.76 19.73
C GLU A 353 -3.24 26.64 20.20
N ILE A 354 -3.82 25.54 20.68
CA ILE A 354 -3.04 24.38 21.15
C ILE A 354 -2.22 23.73 20.02
N ALA A 355 -2.79 23.61 18.81
CA ALA A 355 -2.04 23.09 17.68
C ALA A 355 -0.85 24.01 17.30
N LEU A 356 -0.97 25.32 17.51
CA LEU A 356 0.11 26.28 17.29
C LEU A 356 1.20 26.11 18.37
N GLU A 357 0.82 26.04 19.64
CA GLU A 357 1.75 25.81 20.76
C GLU A 357 2.56 24.51 20.57
N LEU A 358 1.89 23.42 20.18
CA LEU A 358 2.56 22.14 19.92
C LEU A 358 3.55 22.21 18.75
N ARG A 359 3.23 23.01 17.73
CA ARG A 359 4.14 23.26 16.60
C ARG A 359 5.38 24.03 17.01
N GLU A 360 5.24 25.06 17.86
CA GLU A 360 6.38 25.80 18.42
C GLU A 360 7.34 24.88 19.20
N GLN A 361 6.81 23.78 19.75
CA GLN A 361 7.58 22.73 20.45
C GLN A 361 8.11 21.63 19.50
N GLY A 362 7.97 21.82 18.18
CA GLY A 362 8.47 20.91 17.15
C GLY A 362 7.57 19.72 16.83
N VAL A 363 6.31 19.70 17.31
CA VAL A 363 5.36 18.63 17.01
C VAL A 363 4.60 18.92 15.73
N MET A 364 4.39 17.91 14.88
CA MET A 364 3.52 18.03 13.71
C MET A 364 2.04 18.00 14.12
N ALA A 365 1.55 19.12 14.65
CA ALA A 365 0.18 19.26 15.16
C ALA A 365 -0.76 19.99 14.19
N TYR A 366 -2.06 19.68 14.25
CA TYR A 366 -3.11 20.33 13.47
C TYR A 366 -4.38 20.49 14.31
N SER A 367 -5.16 21.54 14.05
CA SER A 367 -6.50 21.72 14.59
C SER A 367 -7.53 21.09 13.65
N LEU A 368 -8.48 20.33 14.19
CA LEU A 368 -9.59 19.80 13.43
C LEU A 368 -10.61 20.91 13.13
N LYS A 369 -10.77 21.23 11.85
CA LYS A 369 -11.69 22.25 11.36
C LYS A 369 -13.12 21.96 11.79
N GLY A 370 -13.74 22.91 12.49
CA GLY A 370 -15.11 22.78 13.01
C GLY A 370 -15.24 21.86 14.23
N GLY A 371 -14.12 21.45 14.84
CA GLY A 371 -14.13 20.70 16.10
C GLY A 371 -14.86 19.35 16.04
N VAL A 372 -15.49 18.96 17.14
CA VAL A 372 -16.26 17.69 17.23
C VAL A 372 -17.46 17.67 16.27
N LYS A 373 -18.02 18.84 15.92
CA LYS A 373 -19.06 18.92 14.88
C LYS A 373 -18.53 18.45 13.52
N GLY A 374 -17.25 18.71 13.24
CA GLY A 374 -16.54 18.18 12.07
C GLY A 374 -16.45 16.65 12.07
N LEU A 375 -16.19 16.03 13.23
CA LEU A 375 -16.14 14.56 13.37
C LEU A 375 -17.47 13.89 13.00
N LYS A 376 -18.59 14.46 13.46
CA LYS A 376 -19.94 13.91 13.22
C LYS A 376 -20.39 14.00 11.76
N GLY A 377 -19.76 14.87 10.95
CA GLY A 377 -20.10 15.13 9.55
C GLY A 377 -19.57 14.11 8.53
N GLY A 378 -19.00 12.98 8.95
CA GLY A 378 -18.48 11.93 8.06
C GLY A 378 -16.96 11.81 8.01
N ILE A 379 -16.25 12.40 8.99
CA ILE A 379 -14.85 12.08 9.27
C ILE A 379 -14.87 10.84 10.17
N CYS A 380 -14.66 9.66 9.60
CA CYS A 380 -14.55 8.44 10.39
C CYS A 380 -13.31 8.58 11.29
N PRO A 381 -13.44 8.55 12.63
CA PRO A 381 -12.30 8.48 13.51
C PRO A 381 -11.71 7.07 13.34
N VAL A 382 -10.72 6.95 12.46
CA VAL A 382 -9.94 5.72 12.36
C VAL A 382 -9.01 5.73 13.56
N ILE A 383 -9.38 4.93 14.57
CA ILE A 383 -8.54 4.60 15.72
C ILE A 383 -7.63 3.46 15.31
#